data_AF-A0A2N3HF67-F1
#
_entry.id   AF-A0A2N3HF67-F1
#
_cell.length_a   1.000
_cell.length_b   1.000
_cell.length_c   1.000
_cell.angle_alpha   90.00
_cell.angle_beta   90.00
_cell.angle_gamma   90.00
#
_symmetry.space_group_name_H-M   'P 1'
#
loop_
_entity.id
_entity.type
_entity.pdbx_description
1 polymer ?
#
loop_
_entity_poly.entity_id
_entity_poly.type
_entity_poly.pdbx_seq_one_letter_code
_entity_poly.pdbx_strand_id
1 'polypeptide(L)'
;MIQIGKTLISAIVGTTAMTLFSYLVSESKNKNFREPQIMGQLVERLPTSDSKESAHMAGWGMHYATGILFMLIYIKLLEKTGAKPTLTSGALLGVTSGLAGILGWKGMFEGHPNPPAKNLKAFFGHLMLAHVVFGVFSVLTHKSIDGNKNS
;
A
#
# COMPACT_ATOMS: atom_id res chain seq x y z
N MET A 1 -7.89 -12.45 -19.30
CA MET A 1 -9.09 -11.63 -19.00
C MET A 1 -8.96 -11.24 -17.55
N ILE A 2 -8.83 -9.94 -17.27
CA ILE A 2 -8.61 -9.43 -15.90
C ILE A 2 -9.80 -9.88 -15.05
N GLN A 3 -9.55 -10.75 -14.07
CA GLN A 3 -10.55 -11.08 -13.05
C GLN A 3 -10.62 -9.89 -12.07
N ILE A 4 -11.35 -8.84 -12.47
CA ILE A 4 -11.40 -7.56 -11.76
C ILE A 4 -11.79 -7.76 -10.29
N GLY A 5 -12.85 -8.52 -10.01
CA GLY A 5 -13.28 -8.77 -8.62
C GLY A 5 -12.18 -9.42 -7.76
N LYS A 6 -11.49 -10.42 -8.30
CA LYS A 6 -10.37 -11.09 -7.63
C LYS A 6 -9.19 -10.15 -7.36
N THR A 7 -8.89 -9.30 -8.35
CA THR A 7 -7.81 -8.30 -8.26
C THR A 7 -8.11 -7.29 -7.16
N LEU A 8 -9.36 -6.81 -7.09
CA LEU A 8 -9.82 -5.88 -6.04
C LEU A 8 -9.76 -6.51 -4.65
N ILE A 9 -10.26 -7.74 -4.48
CA ILE A 9 -10.19 -8.44 -3.18
C ILE A 9 -8.74 -8.63 -2.74
N SER A 10 -7.86 -9.04 -3.65
CA SER A 10 -6.44 -9.24 -3.36
C SER A 10 -5.73 -7.94 -2.97
N ALA A 11 -6.09 -6.81 -3.61
CA ALA A 11 -5.58 -5.49 -3.26
C ALA A 11 -6.06 -5.04 -1.88
N ILE A 12 -7.36 -5.21 -1.59
CA ILE A 12 -7.96 -4.85 -0.30
C ILE A 12 -7.29 -5.66 0.81
N VAL A 13 -7.22 -6.98 0.70
CA VAL A 13 -6.62 -7.84 1.73
C VAL A 13 -5.14 -7.51 1.94
N GLY A 14 -4.36 -7.34 0.87
CA GLY A 14 -2.95 -6.94 1.01
C GLY A 14 -2.79 -5.58 1.68
N THR A 15 -3.61 -4.60 1.30
CA THR A 15 -3.58 -3.25 1.87
C THR A 15 -3.96 -3.27 3.35
N THR A 16 -5.00 -4.03 3.72
CA THR A 16 -5.39 -4.23 5.12
C THR A 16 -4.28 -4.91 5.92
N ALA A 17 -3.64 -5.95 5.37
CA ALA A 17 -2.57 -6.68 6.04
C ALA A 17 -1.35 -5.78 6.31
N MET A 18 -0.89 -5.01 5.33
CA MET A 18 0.22 -4.05 5.55
C MET A 18 -0.18 -2.95 6.54
N THR A 19 -1.43 -2.50 6.52
CA THR A 19 -1.92 -1.47 7.45
C THR A 19 -1.92 -2.01 8.87
N LEU A 20 -2.44 -3.22 9.09
CA LEU A 20 -2.40 -3.88 10.40
C LEU A 20 -0.96 -4.04 10.88
N PHE A 21 -0.05 -4.49 10.02
CA PHE A 21 1.39 -4.56 10.34
C PHE A 21 1.93 -3.20 10.77
N SER A 22 1.63 -2.13 10.04
CA SER A 22 2.06 -0.77 10.38
C SER A 22 1.49 -0.29 11.71
N TYR A 23 0.25 -0.64 12.05
CA TYR A 23 -0.35 -0.33 13.35
C TYR A 23 0.36 -1.05 14.51
N LEU A 24 0.64 -2.35 14.35
CA LEU A 24 1.35 -3.15 15.35
C LEU A 24 2.77 -2.63 15.60
N VAL A 25 3.51 -2.32 14.53
CA VAL A 25 4.86 -1.76 14.65
C VAL A 25 4.82 -0.34 15.24
N SER A 26 3.81 0.46 14.90
CA SER A 26 3.65 1.81 15.45
C SER A 26 3.50 1.78 16.96
N GLU A 27 2.67 0.86 17.46
CA GLU A 27 2.47 0.66 18.89
C GLU A 27 3.75 0.17 19.57
N SER A 28 4.37 -0.89 19.03
CA SER A 28 5.59 -1.48 19.59
C SER A 28 6.78 -0.51 19.65
N LYS A 29 6.89 0.40 18.66
CA LYS A 29 8.00 1.36 18.57
C LYS A 29 7.66 2.75 19.09
N ASN A 30 6.43 2.96 19.56
CA ASN A 30 5.87 4.26 19.94
C ASN A 30 6.17 5.35 18.89
N LYS A 31 5.94 5.02 17.61
CA LYS A 31 6.22 5.87 16.44
C LYS A 31 5.08 5.78 15.45
N ASN A 32 4.68 6.89 14.84
CA ASN A 32 3.59 6.87 13.86
C ASN A 32 4.07 6.36 12.49
N PHE A 33 3.83 5.08 12.20
CA PHE A 33 4.03 4.48 10.88
C PHE A 33 2.72 4.28 10.09
N ARG A 34 1.59 4.77 10.60
CA ARG A 34 0.24 4.51 10.06
C ARG A 34 -0.01 5.32 8.79
N GLU A 35 0.33 4.76 7.63
CA GLU A 35 0.32 5.40 6.31
C GLU A 35 -0.92 6.24 6.01
N PRO A 36 -2.17 5.73 6.15
CA PRO A 36 -3.36 6.52 5.85
C PRO A 36 -3.50 7.76 6.74
N GLN A 37 -3.03 7.71 7.99
CA GLN A 37 -3.06 8.85 8.90
C GLN A 37 -2.06 9.93 8.50
N ILE A 38 -0.83 9.56 8.13
CA ILE A 38 0.15 10.54 7.66
C ILE A 38 -0.29 11.14 6.32
N MET A 39 -0.89 10.34 5.44
CA MET A 39 -1.40 10.83 4.16
C MET A 39 -2.57 11.80 4.37
N GLY A 40 -3.44 11.50 5.34
CA GLY A 40 -4.48 12.45 5.77
C GLY A 40 -3.92 13.73 6.36
N GLN A 41 -2.83 13.67 7.15
CA GLN A 41 -2.14 14.86 7.67
C GLN A 41 -1.50 15.70 6.57
N LEU A 42 -0.99 15.09 5.51
CA LEU A 42 -0.54 15.83 4.33
C LEU A 42 -1.72 16.60 3.73
N VAL A 43 -2.85 15.93 3.46
CA VAL A 43 -4.05 16.59 2.91
C VAL A 43 -4.54 17.71 3.83
N GLU A 44 -4.63 17.46 5.14
CA GLU A 44 -5.10 18.41 6.15
C GLU A 44 -4.28 19.72 6.16
N ARG A 45 -3.00 19.63 5.81
CA ARG A 45 -2.06 20.77 5.81
C ARG A 45 -1.99 21.49 4.47
N LEU A 46 -2.78 21.10 3.48
CA LEU A 46 -2.93 21.86 2.25
C LEU A 46 -3.85 23.08 2.47
N PRO A 47 -3.58 24.22 1.82
CA PRO A 47 -4.44 25.40 1.91
C PRO A 47 -5.89 25.17 1.45
N THR A 48 -6.10 24.14 0.62
CA THR A 48 -7.40 23.78 0.04
C THR A 48 -8.16 22.74 0.87
N SER A 49 -7.68 22.38 2.06
CA SER A 49 -8.34 21.37 2.89
C SER A 49 -9.58 21.94 3.57
N ASP A 50 -10.75 21.37 3.28
CA ASP A 50 -12.03 21.84 3.83
C ASP A 50 -12.24 21.44 5.31
N SER A 51 -11.82 20.24 5.71
CA SER A 51 -11.94 19.77 7.09
C SER A 51 -10.96 18.65 7.43
N LYS A 52 -10.73 18.44 8.72
CA LYS A 52 -9.88 17.34 9.22
C LYS A 52 -10.48 15.97 8.90
N GLU A 53 -11.80 15.85 8.93
CA GLU A 53 -12.49 14.60 8.64
C GLU A 53 -12.35 14.22 7.16
N SER A 54 -12.57 15.18 6.25
CA SER A 54 -12.40 14.94 4.81
C SER A 54 -10.95 14.59 4.46
N ALA A 55 -9.98 15.26 5.08
CA ALA A 55 -8.56 14.95 4.93
C ALA A 55 -8.22 13.53 5.42
N HIS A 56 -8.76 13.11 6.58
CA HIS A 56 -8.58 11.75 7.08
C HIS A 56 -9.19 10.71 6.13
N MET A 57 -10.41 10.94 5.64
CA MET A 57 -11.05 10.08 4.63
C MET A 57 -10.23 10.02 3.33
N ALA A 58 -9.71 11.15 2.87
CA ALA A 58 -8.85 11.22 1.69
C ALA A 58 -7.56 10.41 1.88
N GLY A 59 -6.94 10.48 3.06
CA GLY A 59 -5.77 9.66 3.41
C GLY A 59 -6.03 8.16 3.28
N TRP A 60 -7.17 7.68 3.80
CA TRP A 60 -7.60 6.30 3.64
C TRP A 60 -7.94 5.93 2.19
N GLY A 61 -8.66 6.81 1.50
CA GLY A 61 -9.02 6.61 0.10
C GLY A 61 -7.80 6.48 -0.81
N MET A 62 -6.83 7.38 -0.69
CA MET A 62 -5.57 7.33 -1.44
C MET A 62 -4.75 6.08 -1.12
N HIS A 63 -4.73 5.63 0.13
CA HIS A 63 -4.01 4.42 0.55
C HIS A 63 -4.56 3.17 -0.15
N TYR A 64 -5.88 2.94 -0.08
CA TYR A 64 -6.51 1.80 -0.77
C TYR A 64 -6.47 1.94 -2.29
N ALA A 65 -6.63 3.16 -2.84
CA ALA A 65 -6.49 3.40 -4.27
C ALA A 65 -5.08 3.04 -4.77
N THR A 66 -4.05 3.37 -4.00
CA THR A 66 -2.65 3.02 -4.31
C THR A 66 -2.43 1.50 -4.26
N GLY A 67 -2.98 0.81 -3.24
CA GLY A 67 -2.93 -0.65 -3.17
C GLY A 67 -3.60 -1.33 -4.36
N ILE A 68 -4.76 -0.83 -4.79
CA ILE A 68 -5.45 -1.30 -6.01
C ILE A 68 -4.60 -1.06 -7.25
N LEU A 69 -4.01 0.13 -7.39
CA LEU A 69 -3.14 0.47 -8.51
C LEU A 69 -1.94 -0.49 -8.60
N PHE A 70 -1.23 -0.73 -7.49
CA PHE A 70 -0.10 -1.66 -7.45
C PHE A 70 -0.50 -3.08 -7.85
N MET A 71 -1.65 -3.57 -7.35
CA MET A 71 -2.13 -4.90 -7.70
C MET A 71 -2.55 -5.01 -9.18
N LEU A 72 -3.19 -3.97 -9.73
CA LEU A 72 -3.56 -3.93 -11.15
C LEU A 72 -2.32 -3.97 -12.07
N ILE A 73 -1.29 -3.20 -11.73
CA ILE A 73 -0.02 -3.20 -12.47
C ILE A 73 0.61 -4.59 -12.42
N TYR A 74 0.63 -5.22 -11.24
CA TYR A 74 1.19 -6.54 -11.05
C TYR A 74 0.50 -7.62 -11.87
N ILE A 75 -0.84 -7.67 -11.87
CA ILE A 75 -1.60 -8.66 -12.65
C ILE A 75 -1.35 -8.46 -14.15
N LYS A 76 -1.36 -7.22 -14.64
CA LYS A 76 -1.01 -6.93 -16.03
C LYS A 76 0.40 -7.40 -16.39
N LEU A 77 1.36 -7.28 -15.47
CA LEU A 77 2.73 -7.76 -15.67
C LEU A 77 2.79 -9.30 -15.71
N LEU A 78 2.07 -10.00 -14.83
CA LEU A 78 1.98 -11.45 -14.86
C LEU A 78 1.33 -11.94 -16.17
N GLU A 79 0.25 -11.31 -16.61
CA GLU A 79 -0.41 -11.64 -17.89
C GLU A 79 0.54 -11.44 -19.07
N LYS A 80 1.28 -10.33 -19.11
CA LYS A 80 2.22 -10.02 -20.19
C LYS A 80 3.41 -10.99 -20.25
N THR A 81 3.86 -11.48 -19.10
CA THR A 81 5.06 -12.35 -18.99
C THR A 81 4.72 -13.84 -18.97
N GLY A 82 3.44 -14.20 -18.80
CA GLY A 82 3.02 -15.59 -18.55
C GLY A 82 3.48 -16.13 -17.19
N ALA A 83 3.99 -15.28 -16.30
CA ALA A 83 4.48 -15.68 -14.99
C ALA A 83 3.33 -16.09 -14.06
N LYS A 84 3.61 -17.03 -13.15
CA LYS A 84 2.63 -17.51 -12.18
C LYS A 84 2.69 -16.71 -10.87
N PRO A 85 1.55 -16.47 -10.21
CA PRO A 85 1.53 -15.88 -8.88
C PRO A 85 2.13 -16.87 -7.86
N THR A 86 3.28 -16.52 -7.30
CA THR A 86 4.03 -17.28 -6.28
C THR A 86 4.41 -16.38 -5.11
N LEU A 87 4.81 -16.97 -3.98
CA LEU A 87 5.31 -16.17 -2.85
C LEU A 87 6.51 -15.29 -3.25
N THR A 88 7.40 -15.81 -4.09
CA THR A 88 8.53 -15.06 -4.64
C THR A 88 8.08 -13.86 -5.47
N SER A 89 7.10 -14.04 -6.36
CA SER A 89 6.58 -12.93 -7.15
C SER A 89 5.78 -11.93 -6.31
N GLY A 90 5.14 -12.37 -5.22
CA GLY A 90 4.52 -11.50 -4.22
C GLY A 90 5.54 -10.69 -3.41
N ALA A 91 6.64 -11.30 -2.98
CA ALA A 91 7.72 -10.58 -2.34
C ALA A 91 8.36 -9.55 -3.30
N LEU A 92 8.57 -9.93 -4.57
CA LEU A 92 9.08 -9.02 -5.60
C LEU A 92 8.11 -7.86 -5.87
N LEU A 93 6.81 -8.13 -5.92
CA LEU A 93 5.77 -7.09 -5.96
C LEU A 93 5.93 -6.16 -4.76
N GLY A 94 6.07 -6.70 -3.56
CA GLY A 94 6.25 -5.92 -2.35
C GLY A 94 7.49 -5.03 -2.38
N VAL A 95 8.63 -5.56 -2.84
CA VAL A 95 9.86 -4.77 -2.98
C VAL A 95 9.70 -3.66 -4.02
N THR A 96 9.17 -3.98 -5.20
CA THR A 96 9.03 -2.99 -6.29
C THR A 96 7.99 -1.92 -5.96
N SER A 97 6.85 -2.30 -5.39
CA SER A 97 5.84 -1.36 -4.88
C SER A 97 6.35 -0.55 -3.69
N GLY A 98 7.15 -1.14 -2.80
CA GLY A 98 7.79 -0.44 -1.69
C GLY A 98 8.78 0.62 -2.17
N LEU A 99 9.58 0.33 -3.20
CA LEU A 99 10.46 1.30 -3.83
C LEU A 99 9.65 2.44 -4.48
N ALA A 100 8.62 2.10 -5.25
CA ALA A 100 7.73 3.09 -5.86
C ALA A 100 7.02 3.95 -4.80
N GLY A 101 6.57 3.34 -3.71
CA GLY A 101 5.98 4.00 -2.56
C GLY A 101 6.95 4.97 -1.90
N ILE A 102 8.20 4.58 -1.66
CA ILE A 102 9.23 5.48 -1.11
C ILE A 102 9.43 6.69 -2.02
N LEU A 103 9.50 6.49 -3.34
CA LEU A 103 9.62 7.60 -4.29
C LEU A 103 8.39 8.51 -4.26
N GLY A 104 7.18 7.95 -4.24
CA GLY A 104 5.93 8.70 -4.11
C GLY A 104 5.87 9.51 -2.82
N TRP A 105 6.25 8.91 -1.68
CA TRP A 105 6.32 9.60 -0.40
C TRP A 105 7.37 10.72 -0.41
N LYS A 106 8.57 10.50 -0.98
CA LYS A 106 9.56 11.56 -1.13
C LYS A 106 9.00 12.74 -1.93
N GLY A 107 8.39 12.48 -3.09
CA GLY A 107 7.77 13.51 -3.90
C GLY A 107 6.67 14.27 -3.17
N MET A 108 5.82 13.58 -2.40
CA MET A 108 4.82 14.24 -1.56
C MET A 108 5.46 15.10 -0.46
N PHE A 109 6.45 14.59 0.27
CA PHE A 109 7.09 15.34 1.35
C PHE A 109 7.87 16.57 0.84
N GLU A 110 8.57 16.44 -0.29
CA GLU A 110 9.37 17.51 -0.89
C GLU A 110 8.50 18.56 -1.61
N GLY A 111 7.41 18.14 -2.26
CA GLY A 111 6.51 19.03 -3.00
C GLY A 111 5.42 19.68 -2.13
N HIS A 112 5.26 19.25 -0.88
CA HIS A 112 4.22 19.77 -0.01
C HIS A 112 4.64 21.10 0.65
N PRO A 113 3.78 22.13 0.71
CA PRO A 113 4.15 23.45 1.27
C PRO A 113 4.44 23.43 2.77
N ASN A 114 3.82 22.52 3.52
CA ASN A 114 4.00 22.37 4.97
C ASN A 114 3.90 20.89 5.43
N PRO A 115 4.86 20.02 5.10
CA PRO A 115 4.77 18.60 5.40
C PRO A 115 4.82 18.32 6.92
N PRO A 116 4.21 17.23 7.41
CA PRO A 116 4.35 16.82 8.80
C PRO A 116 5.80 16.41 9.11
N ALA A 117 6.33 16.92 10.22
CA ALA A 117 7.67 16.59 10.69
C ALA A 117 7.77 15.09 11.01
N LYS A 118 8.71 14.39 10.37
CA LYS A 118 8.84 12.94 10.51
C LYS A 118 10.28 12.48 10.35
N ASN A 119 10.65 11.44 11.10
CA ASN A 119 11.89 10.71 10.84
C ASN A 119 11.74 9.86 9.57
N LEU A 120 12.06 10.46 8.42
CA LEU A 120 11.88 9.85 7.10
C LEU A 120 12.70 8.56 6.94
N LYS A 121 13.88 8.47 7.54
CA LYS A 121 14.73 7.26 7.47
C LYS A 121 14.03 6.06 8.12
N ALA A 122 13.55 6.22 9.35
CA ALA A 122 12.81 5.15 10.04
C ALA A 122 11.51 4.81 9.32
N PHE A 123 10.80 5.84 8.80
CA PHE A 123 9.56 5.64 8.06
C PHE A 123 9.77 4.84 6.77
N PHE A 124 10.76 5.20 5.94
CA PHE A 124 11.01 4.49 4.68
C PHE A 124 11.53 3.06 4.88
N GLY A 125 12.33 2.82 5.91
CA GLY A 125 12.73 1.47 6.28
C GLY A 125 11.53 0.58 6.64
N HIS A 126 10.62 1.10 7.48
CA HIS A 126 9.36 0.41 7.82
C HIS A 126 8.47 0.22 6.59
N LEU A 127 8.32 1.25 5.77
CA LEU A 127 7.47 1.25 4.58
C LEU A 127 7.84 0.12 3.62
N MET A 128 9.13 -0.16 3.44
CA MET A 128 9.60 -1.29 2.62
C MET A 128 9.09 -2.62 3.16
N LEU A 129 9.23 -2.86 4.47
CA LEU A 129 8.75 -4.10 5.10
C LEU A 129 7.24 -4.24 5.01
N ALA A 130 6.51 -3.14 5.23
CA ALA A 130 5.05 -3.11 5.07
C ALA A 130 4.62 -3.49 3.65
N HIS A 131 5.34 -3.04 2.61
CA HIS A 131 5.02 -3.42 1.24
C HIS A 131 5.36 -4.89 0.92
N VAL A 132 6.37 -5.48 1.55
CA VAL A 132 6.59 -6.93 1.46
C VAL A 132 5.40 -7.70 2.03
N VAL A 133 4.85 -7.26 3.17
CA VAL A 133 3.61 -7.82 3.73
C VAL A 133 2.45 -7.67 2.75
N PHE A 134 2.26 -6.48 2.16
CA PHE A 134 1.26 -6.25 1.11
C PHE A 134 1.36 -7.27 -0.02
N GLY A 135 2.54 -7.40 -0.63
CA GLY A 135 2.75 -8.25 -1.78
C GLY A 135 2.54 -9.74 -1.49
N VAL A 136 2.99 -10.21 -0.32
CA VAL A 136 2.77 -11.60 0.13
C VAL A 136 1.28 -11.89 0.31
N PHE A 137 0.57 -11.05 1.06
CA PHE A 137 -0.86 -11.28 1.32
C PHE A 137 -1.71 -11.11 0.07
N SER A 138 -1.43 -10.14 -0.79
CA SER A 138 -2.12 -9.98 -2.07
C SER A 138 -1.98 -11.21 -2.96
N VAL A 139 -0.79 -11.81 -3.06
CA VAL A 139 -0.61 -13.03 -3.86
C VAL A 139 -1.24 -14.24 -3.21
N LEU A 140 -1.16 -14.40 -1.90
CA LEU A 140 -1.84 -15.47 -1.19
C LEU A 140 -3.35 -15.43 -1.45
N THR A 141 -3.99 -14.28 -1.27
CA THR A 141 -5.41 -14.09 -1.56
C THR A 141 -5.73 -14.38 -3.02
N HIS A 142 -4.91 -13.88 -3.95
CA HIS A 142 -5.10 -14.13 -5.37
C HIS A 142 -5.04 -15.64 -5.69
N LYS A 143 -4.12 -16.39 -5.09
CA LYS A 143 -4.04 -17.85 -5.29
C LYS A 143 -5.22 -18.59 -4.65
N SER A 144 -5.63 -18.22 -3.44
CA SER A 144 -6.71 -18.90 -2.73
C SER A 144 -8.05 -18.80 -3.47
N ILE A 145 -8.32 -17.68 -4.14
CA ILE A 145 -9.53 -17.50 -4.97
C ILE A 145 -9.50 -18.40 -6.22
N ASP A 146 -8.33 -18.70 -6.80
CA ASP A 146 -8.21 -19.65 -7.92
C ASP A 146 -8.37 -21.11 -7.48
N GLY A 147 -7.77 -21.47 -6.34
CA GLY A 147 -7.85 -22.83 -5.80
C GLY A 147 -9.29 -23.29 -5.56
N ASN A 148 -10.18 -22.36 -5.22
CA ASN A 148 -11.59 -22.62 -4.94
C ASN A 148 -12.46 -22.83 -6.21
N LYS A 149 -11.90 -22.66 -7.42
CA LYS A 149 -12.61 -22.90 -8.69
C LYS A 149 -12.37 -24.30 -9.27
N ASN A 150 -11.49 -25.10 -8.64
CA ASN A 150 -11.12 -26.44 -9.08
C ASN A 150 -11.49 -27.53 -8.05
N SER A 151 -12.36 -27.22 -7.08
CA SER A 151 -12.90 -28.15 -6.08
C SER A 151 -14.39 -28.39 -6.28
#